data_AF-A0A7V2P7H8-F1
#
_entry.id   AF-A0A7V2P7H8-F1
#
_cell.length_a   1.000
_cell.length_b   1.000
_cell.length_c   1.000
_cell.angle_alpha   90.00
_cell.angle_beta   90.00
_cell.angle_gamma   90.00
#
_symmetry.space_group_name_H-M   'P 1'
#
loop_
_entity.id
_entity.type
_entity.pdbx_description
1 polymer ?
#
loop_
_entity_poly.entity_id
_entity_poly.type
_entity_poly.pdbx_seq_one_letter_code
_entity_poly.pdbx_strand_id
1 'polypeptide(L)'
;MPYAFIPPGYSPVLLGQAQSVEELGTFAPLEEGAAEGALVLMRLDFTEQVSRETLSDLEQACRGAGVEPWPGSAYYVYADAASPTVYLVWQKGLAWLPIIIGIVATIALPPLITAGVWLLLPSSLKSLISNLVNIGILLLVMFIVMKMMPALSPAKEKPKQVKEAAG
;
A
#
# COMPACT_ATOMS: atom_id res chain seq x y z
N MET A 1 -5.09 -6.07 -17.13
CA MET A 1 -5.47 -7.36 -17.77
C MET A 1 -4.65 -8.50 -17.17
N PRO A 2 -5.23 -9.69 -16.88
CA PRO A 2 -4.62 -10.74 -16.07
C PRO A 2 -3.68 -11.65 -16.88
N TYR A 3 -2.89 -11.09 -17.79
CA TYR A 3 -1.96 -11.85 -18.63
C TYR A 3 -0.91 -12.63 -17.82
N ALA A 4 -0.70 -12.27 -16.54
CA ALA A 4 0.19 -12.98 -15.64
C ALA A 4 -0.35 -14.35 -15.18
N PHE A 5 -1.67 -14.57 -15.21
CA PHE A 5 -2.30 -15.76 -14.65
C PHE A 5 -3.09 -16.59 -15.66
N ILE A 6 -3.45 -16.06 -16.81
CA ILE A 6 -4.23 -16.82 -17.79
C ILE A 6 -3.28 -17.36 -18.87
N PRO A 7 -3.06 -18.69 -18.95
CA PRO A 7 -2.23 -19.27 -19.99
C PRO A 7 -2.86 -19.02 -21.39
N PRO A 8 -2.05 -18.96 -22.46
CA PRO A 8 -2.55 -18.83 -23.81
C PRO A 8 -3.56 -19.95 -24.14
N GLY A 9 -4.72 -19.59 -24.67
CA GLY A 9 -5.77 -20.55 -25.06
C GLY A 9 -6.79 -20.88 -23.96
N TYR A 10 -6.67 -20.31 -22.75
CA TYR A 10 -7.63 -20.45 -21.67
C TYR A 10 -8.43 -19.15 -21.47
N SER A 11 -9.68 -19.29 -21.00
CA SER A 11 -10.54 -18.16 -20.64
C SER A 11 -10.98 -18.30 -19.19
N PRO A 12 -10.91 -17.24 -18.38
CA PRO A 12 -11.46 -17.25 -17.03
C PRO A 12 -12.98 -17.39 -17.10
N VAL A 13 -13.54 -18.20 -16.21
CA VAL A 13 -14.99 -18.34 -16.01
C VAL A 13 -15.32 -17.82 -14.62
N LEU A 14 -16.27 -16.89 -14.53
CA LEU A 14 -16.73 -16.36 -13.26
C LEU A 14 -17.49 -17.45 -12.50
N LEU A 15 -16.92 -17.91 -11.39
CA LEU A 15 -17.57 -18.89 -10.51
C LEU A 15 -18.51 -18.24 -9.51
N GLY A 16 -18.18 -17.04 -9.02
CA GLY A 16 -18.98 -16.31 -8.05
C GLY A 16 -18.45 -14.91 -7.78
N GLN A 17 -19.24 -14.11 -7.08
CA GLN A 17 -18.95 -12.75 -6.67
C GLN A 17 -19.52 -12.54 -5.27
N ALA A 18 -18.78 -11.82 -4.43
CA ALA A 18 -19.30 -11.26 -3.18
C ALA A 18 -18.91 -9.78 -3.12
N GLN A 19 -19.80 -8.98 -2.55
CA GLN A 19 -19.58 -7.56 -2.31
C GLN A 19 -19.12 -7.28 -0.87
N SER A 20 -19.26 -8.27 0.03
CA SER A 20 -18.85 -8.14 1.43
C SER A 20 -18.24 -9.44 1.98
N VAL A 21 -17.57 -9.32 3.14
CA VAL A 21 -16.94 -10.45 3.84
C VAL A 21 -17.96 -11.45 4.36
N GLU A 22 -19.20 -11.03 4.61
CA GLU A 22 -20.28 -11.88 5.10
C GLU A 22 -20.87 -12.75 3.98
N GLU A 23 -20.86 -12.25 2.75
CA GLU A 23 -21.32 -12.96 1.55
C GLU A 23 -20.34 -14.06 1.12
N LEU A 24 -19.13 -14.08 1.69
CA LEU A 24 -18.12 -15.08 1.43
C LEU A 24 -18.59 -16.51 1.75
N GLY A 25 -19.49 -16.70 2.73
CA GLY A 25 -20.07 -18.01 3.02
C GLY A 25 -20.77 -18.68 1.82
N THR A 26 -21.11 -17.90 0.78
CA THR A 26 -21.76 -18.39 -0.45
C THR A 26 -20.82 -19.04 -1.47
N PHE A 27 -19.49 -18.95 -1.28
CA PHE A 27 -18.52 -19.58 -2.18
C PHE A 27 -18.31 -21.08 -1.92
N ALA A 28 -18.62 -21.58 -0.71
CA ALA A 28 -18.47 -23.00 -0.39
C ALA A 28 -19.30 -23.93 -1.33
N PRO A 29 -20.57 -23.63 -1.67
CA PRO A 29 -21.32 -24.36 -2.69
C PRO A 29 -20.72 -24.27 -4.11
N LEU A 30 -20.08 -23.14 -4.45
CA LEU A 30 -19.53 -22.90 -5.79
C LEU A 30 -18.20 -23.63 -6.01
N GLU A 31 -17.45 -23.87 -4.94
CA GLU A 31 -16.27 -24.72 -4.96
C GLU A 31 -16.63 -26.21 -5.01
N GLU A 32 -17.81 -26.62 -4.54
CA GLU A 32 -18.23 -28.02 -4.38
C GLU A 32 -18.08 -28.86 -5.66
N GLY A 33 -18.28 -28.24 -6.84
CA GLY A 33 -18.11 -28.88 -8.16
C GLY A 33 -16.66 -29.03 -8.66
N ALA A 34 -15.68 -28.38 -8.04
CA ALA A 34 -14.27 -28.51 -8.40
C ALA A 34 -13.57 -29.64 -7.62
N ALA A 35 -12.48 -30.20 -8.14
CA ALA A 35 -11.70 -31.18 -7.39
C ALA A 35 -11.02 -30.51 -6.18
N GLU A 36 -10.94 -31.19 -5.04
CA GLU A 36 -10.07 -30.77 -3.93
C GLU A 36 -8.65 -30.52 -4.45
N GLY A 37 -8.03 -29.42 -4.03
CA GLY A 37 -6.72 -29.02 -4.53
C GLY A 37 -6.74 -28.29 -5.88
N ALA A 38 -7.89 -28.06 -6.50
CA ALA A 38 -7.98 -27.30 -7.74
C ALA A 38 -7.58 -25.83 -7.52
N LEU A 39 -6.82 -25.28 -8.47
CA LEU A 39 -6.41 -23.88 -8.43
C LEU A 39 -7.53 -22.96 -8.93
N VAL A 40 -7.81 -21.92 -8.16
CA VAL A 40 -8.83 -20.92 -8.43
C VAL A 40 -8.16 -19.54 -8.49
N LEU A 41 -8.53 -18.75 -9.51
CA LEU A 41 -8.08 -17.37 -9.62
C LEU A 41 -9.12 -16.46 -8.95
N MET A 42 -8.73 -15.83 -7.85
CA MET A 42 -9.57 -14.85 -7.18
C MET A 42 -9.22 -13.44 -7.65
N ARG A 43 -10.24 -12.62 -7.85
CA ARG A 43 -10.13 -11.20 -8.18
C ARG A 43 -10.72 -10.41 -7.02
N LEU A 44 -9.90 -9.55 -6.42
CA LEU A 44 -10.30 -8.60 -5.39
C LEU A 44 -10.29 -7.19 -5.99
N ASP A 45 -11.42 -6.51 -5.93
CA ASP A 45 -11.55 -5.12 -6.35
C ASP A 45 -11.57 -4.22 -5.11
N PHE A 46 -10.67 -3.25 -5.06
CA PHE A 46 -10.50 -2.30 -3.97
C PHE A 46 -10.93 -0.89 -4.39
N THR A 47 -11.21 -0.03 -3.41
CA THR A 47 -11.51 1.38 -3.66
C THR A 47 -10.26 2.16 -4.10
N GLU A 48 -9.09 1.78 -3.59
CA GLU A 48 -7.80 2.43 -3.85
C GLU A 48 -6.73 1.38 -4.22
N GLN A 49 -5.62 1.82 -4.82
CA GLN A 49 -4.52 0.91 -5.12
C GLN A 49 -3.90 0.35 -3.84
N VAL A 50 -3.68 -0.96 -3.83
CA VAL A 50 -3.06 -1.66 -2.70
C VAL A 50 -1.55 -1.39 -2.70
N SER A 51 -0.99 -1.13 -1.51
CA SER A 51 0.43 -0.84 -1.35
C SER A 51 1.31 -2.07 -1.68
N ARG A 52 2.56 -1.84 -2.11
CA ARG A 52 3.51 -2.94 -2.38
C ARG A 52 3.83 -3.79 -1.16
N GLU A 53 3.87 -3.18 0.01
CA GLU A 53 4.09 -3.88 1.29
C GLU A 53 2.96 -4.87 1.55
N THR A 54 1.71 -4.40 1.45
CA THR A 54 0.51 -5.24 1.61
C THR A 54 0.46 -6.38 0.58
N LEU A 55 0.85 -6.11 -0.67
CA LEU A 55 0.93 -7.16 -1.70
C LEU A 55 2.00 -8.22 -1.38
N SER A 56 3.15 -7.79 -0.84
CA SER A 56 4.23 -8.68 -0.41
C SER A 56 3.81 -9.55 0.77
N ASP A 57 3.14 -8.97 1.76
CA ASP A 57 2.61 -9.69 2.92
C ASP A 57 1.57 -10.73 2.50
N LEU A 58 0.72 -10.39 1.53
CA LEU A 58 -0.26 -11.31 0.97
C LEU A 58 0.40 -12.50 0.26
N GLU A 59 1.40 -12.23 -0.57
CA GLU A 59 2.16 -13.28 -1.24
C GLU A 59 2.86 -14.20 -0.22
N GLN A 60 3.44 -13.63 0.85
CA GLN A 60 4.03 -14.40 1.93
C GLN A 60 2.99 -15.24 2.69
N ALA A 61 1.78 -14.71 2.91
CA ALA A 61 0.70 -15.45 3.54
C ALA A 61 0.23 -16.64 2.68
N CYS A 62 0.06 -16.45 1.36
CA CYS A 62 -0.26 -17.53 0.43
C CYS A 62 0.81 -18.62 0.44
N ARG A 63 2.10 -18.24 0.36
CA ARG A 63 3.22 -19.19 0.41
C ARG A 63 3.30 -19.91 1.76
N GLY A 64 3.15 -19.19 2.86
CA GLY A 64 3.18 -19.75 4.22
C GLY A 64 2.03 -20.71 4.49
N ALA A 65 0.89 -20.51 3.83
CA ALA A 65 -0.27 -21.40 3.91
C ALA A 65 -0.14 -22.64 3.02
N GLY A 66 0.91 -22.72 2.18
CA GLY A 66 1.16 -23.88 1.30
C GLY A 66 0.36 -23.86 0.00
N VAL A 67 -0.15 -22.69 -0.43
CA VAL A 67 -0.81 -22.55 -1.73
C VAL A 67 0.18 -22.92 -2.84
N GLU A 68 -0.24 -23.72 -3.81
CA GLU A 68 0.56 -24.03 -5.00
C GLU A 68 0.61 -22.84 -5.97
N PRO A 69 1.75 -22.62 -6.65
CA PRO A 69 1.86 -21.57 -7.65
C PRO A 69 0.98 -21.87 -8.86
N TRP A 70 0.50 -20.81 -9.53
CA TRP A 70 -0.27 -21.01 -10.76
C TRP A 70 0.61 -21.56 -11.88
N PRO A 71 0.17 -22.60 -12.62
CA PRO A 71 0.93 -23.18 -13.72
C PRO A 71 1.33 -22.13 -14.76
N GLY A 72 2.63 -22.00 -15.01
CA GLY A 72 3.17 -21.04 -15.98
C GLY A 72 3.27 -19.59 -15.47
N SER A 73 2.96 -19.32 -14.20
CA SER A 73 3.17 -18.03 -13.56
C SER A 73 4.16 -18.15 -12.40
N ALA A 74 5.02 -17.16 -12.25
CA ALA A 74 5.89 -17.04 -11.07
C ALA A 74 5.22 -16.30 -9.91
N TYR A 75 4.01 -15.78 -10.13
CA TYR A 75 3.30 -14.93 -9.19
C TYR A 75 2.30 -15.74 -8.38
N TYR A 76 2.08 -15.33 -7.13
CA TYR A 76 0.94 -15.77 -6.31
C TYR A 76 -0.11 -14.67 -6.22
N VAL A 77 0.36 -13.42 -6.27
CA VAL A 77 -0.44 -12.20 -6.19
C VAL A 77 0.00 -11.29 -7.33
N TYR A 78 -0.95 -10.69 -8.03
CA TYR A 78 -0.69 -9.72 -9.09
C TYR A 78 -1.67 -8.55 -8.98
N ALA A 79 -1.15 -7.34 -8.77
CA ALA A 79 -1.96 -6.12 -8.85
C ALA A 79 -2.01 -5.62 -10.29
N ASP A 80 -3.19 -5.27 -10.78
CA ASP A 80 -3.32 -4.57 -12.05
C ASP A 80 -2.74 -3.15 -11.92
N ALA A 81 -1.96 -2.73 -12.91
CA ALA A 81 -1.39 -1.38 -12.92
C ALA A 81 -2.43 -0.31 -13.28
N ALA A 82 -3.50 -0.71 -13.97
CA ALA A 82 -4.52 0.22 -14.49
C ALA A 82 -5.76 0.35 -13.59
N SER A 83 -5.95 -0.56 -12.64
CA SER A 83 -7.11 -0.56 -11.74
C SER A 83 -6.72 -1.00 -10.33
N PRO A 84 -7.47 -0.61 -9.28
CA PRO A 84 -7.28 -1.11 -7.92
C PRO A 84 -7.78 -2.56 -7.78
N THR A 85 -7.31 -3.45 -8.67
CA THR A 85 -7.71 -4.84 -8.74
C THR A 85 -6.50 -5.72 -8.45
N VAL A 86 -6.65 -6.67 -7.54
CA VAL A 86 -5.62 -7.65 -7.21
C VAL A 86 -6.13 -9.04 -7.57
N TYR A 87 -5.32 -9.76 -8.33
CA TYR A 87 -5.53 -11.16 -8.65
C TYR A 87 -4.67 -12.00 -7.72
N LEU A 88 -5.24 -13.07 -7.17
CA LEU A 88 -4.54 -13.98 -6.29
C LEU A 88 -4.86 -15.43 -6.64
N VAL A 89 -3.84 -16.26 -6.53
CA VAL A 89 -3.93 -17.71 -6.71
C VAL A 89 -4.44 -18.32 -5.43
N TRP A 90 -5.39 -19.24 -5.58
CA TRP A 90 -5.97 -19.98 -4.49
C TRP A 90 -6.08 -21.46 -4.80
N GLN A 91 -6.22 -22.28 -3.77
CA GLN A 91 -6.39 -23.72 -3.88
C GLN A 91 -7.63 -24.17 -3.09
N LYS A 92 -8.55 -24.87 -3.77
CA LYS A 92 -9.73 -25.45 -3.14
C LYS A 92 -9.32 -26.39 -1.99
N GLY A 93 -10.01 -26.29 -0.87
CA GLY A 93 -9.76 -27.08 0.35
C GLY A 93 -8.86 -26.38 1.36
N LEU A 94 -8.21 -25.28 0.97
CA LEU A 94 -7.45 -24.42 1.87
C LEU A 94 -8.40 -23.40 2.53
N ALA A 95 -8.21 -23.10 3.82
CA ALA A 95 -9.08 -22.17 4.55
C ALA A 95 -8.80 -20.72 4.15
N TRP A 96 -9.73 -20.12 3.40
CA TRP A 96 -9.57 -18.83 2.74
C TRP A 96 -9.97 -17.63 3.62
N LEU A 97 -10.83 -17.85 4.61
CA LEU A 97 -11.28 -16.84 5.57
C LEU A 97 -10.12 -16.16 6.32
N PRO A 98 -9.14 -16.87 6.93
CA PRO A 98 -8.04 -16.22 7.64
C PRO A 98 -7.17 -15.30 6.77
N ILE A 99 -7.00 -15.63 5.49
CA ILE A 99 -6.20 -14.83 4.56
C ILE A 99 -6.96 -13.58 4.14
N ILE A 100 -8.25 -13.69 3.80
CA ILE A 100 -9.08 -12.51 3.52
C ILE A 100 -9.21 -11.62 4.76
N ILE A 101 -9.40 -12.21 5.94
CA ILE A 101 -9.39 -11.47 7.21
C ILE A 101 -8.03 -10.78 7.40
N GLY A 102 -6.91 -11.43 7.05
CA GLY A 102 -5.59 -10.82 7.08
C GLY A 102 -5.45 -9.62 6.14
N ILE A 103 -5.95 -9.72 4.91
CA ILE A 103 -5.97 -8.60 3.94
C ILE A 103 -6.83 -7.45 4.46
N VAL A 104 -8.05 -7.75 4.88
CA VAL A 104 -8.98 -6.74 5.38
C VAL A 104 -8.42 -6.11 6.66
N ALA A 105 -7.82 -6.89 7.55
CA ALA A 105 -7.16 -6.36 8.73
C ALA A 105 -5.97 -5.46 8.33
N THR A 106 -5.07 -5.87 7.47
CA THR A 106 -3.93 -5.01 7.11
C THR A 106 -4.32 -3.72 6.39
N ILE A 107 -5.45 -3.70 5.66
CA ILE A 107 -5.92 -2.50 4.95
C ILE A 107 -6.83 -1.63 5.81
N ALA A 108 -7.79 -2.22 6.52
CA ALA A 108 -8.79 -1.49 7.30
C ALA A 108 -8.34 -1.21 8.73
N LEU A 109 -7.52 -2.07 9.33
CA LEU A 109 -7.11 -1.94 10.72
C LEU A 109 -6.16 -0.76 10.96
N PRO A 110 -5.15 -0.44 10.12
CA PRO A 110 -4.32 0.73 10.36
C PRO A 110 -5.10 2.05 10.33
N PRO A 111 -6.02 2.31 9.36
CA PRO A 111 -6.91 3.45 9.41
C PRO A 111 -7.88 3.42 10.59
N LEU A 112 -8.46 2.27 10.95
CA LEU A 112 -9.38 2.15 12.08
C LEU A 112 -8.68 2.34 13.43
N ILE A 113 -7.46 1.82 13.59
CA ILE A 113 -6.62 2.05 14.76
C ILE A 113 -6.18 3.51 14.79
N THR A 114 -5.72 4.09 13.68
CA THR A 114 -5.28 5.49 13.64
C THR A 114 -6.44 6.45 13.93
N ALA A 115 -7.61 6.23 13.30
CA ALA A 115 -8.82 7.02 13.51
C ALA A 115 -9.42 6.78 14.91
N GLY A 116 -9.43 5.54 15.38
CA GLY A 116 -9.91 5.16 16.71
C GLY A 116 -9.02 5.71 17.83
N VAL A 117 -7.70 5.60 17.69
CA VAL A 117 -6.72 6.23 18.60
C VAL A 117 -6.85 7.74 18.55
N TRP A 118 -7.02 8.35 17.37
CA TRP A 118 -7.28 9.77 17.27
C TRP A 118 -8.59 10.17 17.96
N LEU A 119 -9.67 9.40 17.86
CA LEU A 119 -10.93 9.69 18.56
C LEU A 119 -10.78 9.60 20.08
N LEU A 120 -10.03 8.61 20.58
CA LEU A 120 -9.78 8.38 22.00
C LEU A 120 -8.74 9.34 22.61
N LEU A 121 -7.91 10.00 21.79
CA LEU A 121 -6.92 10.95 22.26
C LEU A 121 -7.58 12.23 22.83
N PRO A 122 -7.23 12.63 24.07
CA PRO A 122 -7.65 13.89 24.66
C PRO A 122 -7.25 15.11 23.80
N SER A 123 -8.10 16.14 23.81
CA SER A 123 -7.88 17.40 23.08
C SER A 123 -6.54 18.07 23.42
N SER A 124 -6.02 17.87 24.63
CA SER A 124 -4.72 18.34 25.09
C SER A 124 -3.55 17.67 24.34
N LEU A 125 -3.58 16.36 24.14
CA LEU A 125 -2.53 15.64 23.41
C LEU A 125 -2.58 15.95 21.91
N LYS A 126 -3.78 16.06 21.32
CA LYS A 126 -3.95 16.52 19.94
C LYS A 126 -3.37 17.91 19.72
N SER A 127 -3.65 18.83 20.64
CA SER A 127 -3.12 20.20 20.59
C SER A 127 -1.59 20.25 20.74
N LEU A 128 -1.02 19.39 21.60
CA LEU A 128 0.44 19.29 21.75
C LEU A 128 1.12 18.76 20.49
N ILE A 129 0.57 17.72 19.87
CA ILE A 129 1.09 17.17 18.61
C ILE A 129 0.98 18.21 17.49
N SER A 130 -0.19 18.86 17.34
CA SER A 130 -0.39 19.92 16.34
C SER A 130 0.56 21.10 16.54
N ASN A 131 0.81 21.50 17.79
CA ASN A 131 1.77 22.56 18.08
C ASN A 131 3.21 22.15 17.77
N LEU A 132 3.60 20.90 18.08
CA LEU A 132 4.93 20.40 17.77
C LEU A 132 5.17 20.33 16.25
N VAL A 133 4.17 19.88 15.48
CA VAL A 133 4.20 19.87 14.02
C VAL A 133 4.29 21.29 13.46
N ASN A 134 3.48 22.23 13.96
CA ASN A 134 3.52 23.63 13.53
C ASN A 134 4.89 24.28 13.81
N ILE A 135 5.52 23.98 14.94
CA ILE A 135 6.89 24.43 15.25
C ILE A 135 7.89 23.82 14.25
N GLY A 136 7.76 22.53 13.93
CA GLY A 136 8.59 21.86 12.93
C GLY A 136 8.46 22.50 11.54
N ILE A 137 7.23 22.80 11.11
CA ILE A 137 6.97 23.49 9.83
C ILE A 137 7.58 24.89 9.85
N LEU A 138 7.42 25.65 10.94
CA LEU A 138 8.00 26.98 11.08
C LEU A 138 9.53 26.96 10.97
N LEU A 139 10.19 26.01 11.64
CA LEU A 139 11.65 25.83 11.57
C LEU A 139 12.11 25.43 10.16
N LEU A 140 11.33 24.60 9.47
CA LEU A 140 11.61 24.18 8.11
C LEU A 140 11.47 25.34 7.11
N VAL A 141 10.44 26.18 7.26
CA VAL A 141 10.27 27.41 6.49
C VAL A 141 11.43 28.38 6.76
N MET A 142 11.82 28.58 8.01
CA MET A 142 12.99 29.41 8.34
C MET A 142 14.28 28.87 7.73
N PHE A 143 14.48 27.55 7.77
CA PHE A 143 15.64 26.90 7.17
C PHE A 143 15.68 27.12 5.65
N ILE A 144 14.55 27.01 4.95
CA ILE A 144 14.43 27.29 3.53
C ILE A 144 14.75 28.77 3.23
N VAL A 145 14.18 29.70 4.01
CA VAL A 145 14.44 31.14 3.85
C VAL A 145 15.93 31.47 4.05
N MET A 146 16.57 30.90 5.07
CA MET A 146 18.02 31.08 5.29
C MET A 146 18.87 30.52 4.16
N LYS A 147 18.45 29.42 3.53
CA LYS A 147 19.13 28.86 2.35
C LYS A 147 18.96 29.73 1.11
N MET A 148 17.86 30.49 0.99
CA MET A 148 17.59 31.38 -0.15
C MET A 148 18.13 32.81 0.02
N MET A 149 18.31 33.31 1.25
CA MET A 149 18.89 34.64 1.53
C MET A 149 20.25 34.96 0.89
N PRO A 150 21.25 34.04 0.86
CA PRO A 150 22.53 34.32 0.20
C PRO A 150 22.42 34.44 -1.33
N ALA A 151 21.32 33.97 -1.94
CA ALA A 151 21.06 34.16 -3.37
C ALA A 151 20.41 35.52 -3.69
N LEU A 152 19.92 36.25 -2.67
CA LEU A 152 19.19 37.51 -2.82
C LEU A 152 19.95 38.74 -2.29
N SER A 153 21.14 38.56 -1.69
CA SER A 153 21.95 39.67 -1.15
C SER A 153 23.07 40.06 -2.11
N PRO A 154 23.15 41.32 -2.61
CA PRO A 154 24.22 41.74 -3.50
C PRO A 154 25.56 41.79 -2.74
N ALA A 155 26.60 41.19 -3.33
CA ALA A 155 27.95 41.15 -2.79
C ALA A 155 28.46 42.57 -2.52
N LYS A 156 28.76 42.90 -1.25
CA LYS A 156 29.46 44.13 -0.88
C LYS A 156 30.89 44.08 -1.44
N GLU A 157 31.18 44.89 -2.46
CA GLU A 157 32.54 45.19 -2.89
C GLU A 157 33.36 45.72 -1.71
N LYS A 158 34.51 45.09 -1.42
CA LYS A 158 35.50 45.62 -0.47
C LYS A 158 36.38 46.66 -1.20
N PRO A 159 36.58 47.87 -0.66
CA PRO A 159 37.43 48.87 -1.31
C PRO A 159 38.91 48.49 -1.16
N LYS A 160 39.65 48.46 -2.28
CA LYS A 160 41.11 48.26 -2.31
C LYS A 160 41.81 49.45 -1.65
N GLN A 161 42.56 49.20 -0.58
CA GLN A 161 43.47 50.19 -0.01
C GLN A 161 44.68 50.40 -0.94
N VAL A 162 44.97 51.66 -1.25
CA VAL A 162 46.12 52.10 -2.04
C VAL A 162 47.36 52.04 -1.14
N LYS A 163 48.41 51.30 -1.56
CA LYS A 163 49.74 51.43 -0.98
C LYS A 163 50.41 52.66 -1.57
N GLU A 164 50.59 53.69 -0.76
CA GLU A 164 51.48 54.82 -1.05
C GLU A 164 52.94 54.37 -1.12
N ALA A 165 53.68 54.98 -2.03
CA ALA A 165 55.12 54.84 -2.19
C ALA A 165 55.87 55.84 -1.31
N ALA A 166 56.92 55.38 -0.65
CA ALA A 166 58.07 56.15 -0.17
C ALA A 166 59.18 55.12 0.09
N GLY A 167 60.44 55.26 -0.27
CA GLY A 167 61.27 56.42 -0.61
C GLY A 167 62.68 56.00 -0.19
#